data_AF-A0AA37QTV9-F1
#
_entry.id   AF-A0AA37QTV9-F1
#
_cell.length_a   1.000
_cell.length_b   1.000
_cell.length_c   1.000
_cell.angle_alpha   90.00
_cell.angle_beta   90.00
_cell.angle_gamma   90.00
#
_symmetry.space_group_name_H-M   'P 1'
#
loop_
_entity.id
_entity.type
_entity.pdbx_description
1 polymer ?
#
loop_
_entity_poly.entity_id
_entity_poly.type
_entity_poly.pdbx_seq_one_letter_code
_entity_poly.pdbx_strand_id
1 'polypeptide(L)'
;MRRFLDWFFRNRQTGEITIAQMPNPALWIVLAGSVVSWVWHPPGRTGANLDCLVKAGLVIWAFDEVVRGANPWRRCLGAAVLIYEAATLV
;
A
#
# COMPACT_ATOMS: atom_id res chain seq x y z
N MET A 1 -20.22 -16.88 10.70
CA MET A 1 -19.85 -15.76 9.81
C MET A 1 -19.18 -14.59 10.54
N ARG A 2 -19.77 -14.02 11.62
CA ARG A 2 -19.17 -12.87 12.34
C ARG A 2 -17.71 -13.08 12.77
N ARG A 3 -17.39 -14.22 13.39
CA ARG A 3 -16.01 -14.58 13.77
C ARG A 3 -14.98 -14.57 12.62
N PHE A 4 -15.38 -14.96 11.42
CA PHE A 4 -14.47 -15.02 10.26
C PHE A 4 -14.22 -13.60 9.70
N LEU A 5 -15.26 -12.77 9.65
CA LEU A 5 -15.15 -11.36 9.27
C LEU A 5 -14.37 -10.56 10.32
N ASP A 6 -14.62 -10.79 11.61
CA ASP A 6 -13.85 -10.19 12.69
C ASP A 6 -12.38 -10.63 12.62
N TRP A 7 -12.11 -11.89 12.28
CA TRP A 7 -10.75 -12.37 12.07
C TRP A 7 -10.07 -11.72 10.85
N PHE A 8 -10.83 -11.44 9.79
CA PHE A 8 -10.30 -10.84 8.55
C PHE A 8 -10.07 -9.34 8.68
N PHE A 9 -10.93 -8.64 9.42
CA PHE A 9 -10.98 -7.17 9.46
C PHE A 9 -10.63 -6.56 10.81
N ARG A 10 -10.41 -7.33 11.87
CA ARG A 10 -10.16 -6.79 13.22
C ARG A 10 -8.75 -7.12 13.70
N ASN A 11 -8.06 -6.14 14.26
CA ASN A 11 -6.72 -6.30 14.80
C ASN A 11 -6.79 -7.09 16.12
N ARG A 12 -6.02 -8.17 16.25
CA ARG A 12 -6.08 -9.07 17.42
C ARG A 12 -5.44 -8.48 18.68
N GLN A 13 -4.59 -7.48 18.54
CA GLN A 13 -3.88 -6.86 19.66
C GLN A 13 -4.67 -5.68 20.23
N THR A 14 -5.35 -4.91 19.38
CA THR A 14 -6.08 -3.71 19.80
C THR A 14 -7.60 -3.84 19.76
N GLY A 15 -8.14 -4.86 19.08
CA GLY A 15 -9.59 -5.05 18.91
C GLY A 15 -10.24 -4.04 17.95
N GLU A 16 -9.47 -3.20 17.28
CA GLU A 16 -9.98 -2.19 16.35
C GLU A 16 -10.30 -2.79 14.97
N ILE A 17 -11.29 -2.21 14.30
CA ILE A 17 -11.61 -2.54 12.92
C ILE A 17 -10.52 -1.95 12.03
N THR A 18 -9.73 -2.81 11.39
CA THR A 18 -8.57 -2.48 10.58
C THR A 18 -8.89 -1.69 9.32
N ILE A 19 -10.15 -1.65 8.88
CA ILE A 19 -10.60 -0.74 7.82
C ILE A 19 -10.39 0.73 8.25
N ALA A 20 -10.45 1.02 9.55
CA ALA A 20 -10.23 2.34 10.13
C ALA A 20 -8.81 2.55 10.69
N GLN A 21 -7.88 1.60 10.50
CA GLN A 21 -6.53 1.76 11.02
C GLN A 21 -5.72 2.71 10.16
N MET A 22 -5.01 3.61 10.85
CA MET A 22 -4.19 4.63 10.20
C MET A 22 -3.14 3.98 9.29
N PRO A 23 -2.94 4.50 8.06
CA PRO A 23 -2.00 3.91 7.12
C PRO A 23 -0.59 3.87 7.70
N ASN A 24 0.19 2.84 7.32
CA ASN A 24 1.64 2.82 7.56
C ASN A 24 2.26 4.12 6.97
N PRO A 25 3.23 4.75 7.65
CA PRO A 25 4.02 5.86 7.09
C PRO A 25 4.45 5.68 5.63
N ALA A 26 4.80 4.46 5.20
CA ALA A 26 5.19 4.20 3.81
C ALA A 26 4.01 4.35 2.81
N LEU A 27 2.79 4.03 3.23
CA LEU A 27 1.57 4.25 2.44
C LEU A 27 1.27 5.75 2.28
N TRP A 28 1.60 6.55 3.29
CA TRP A 28 1.52 8.02 3.21
C TRP A 28 2.52 8.60 2.21
N ILE A 29 3.74 8.05 2.15
CA ILE A 29 4.76 8.47 1.17
C ILE A 29 4.28 8.17 -0.26
N VAL A 30 3.70 6.99 -0.48
CA VAL A 30 3.10 6.61 -1.77
C VAL A 30 1.95 7.55 -2.13
N LEU A 31 1.00 7.77 -1.22
CA LEU A 31 -0.14 8.67 -1.43
C LEU A 31 0.33 10.09 -1.77
N ALA A 32 1.29 10.62 -1.01
CA ALA A 32 1.86 11.95 -1.26
C ALA A 32 2.55 12.00 -2.63
N GLY A 33 3.37 11.01 -2.96
CA GLY A 33 4.07 10.94 -4.24
C GLY A 33 3.13 10.81 -5.44
N SER A 34 2.09 9.99 -5.34
CA SER A 34 1.04 9.85 -6.36
C SER A 34 0.25 11.14 -6.56
N VAL A 35 -0.09 11.84 -5.47
CA VAL A 35 -0.76 13.16 -5.54
C VAL A 35 0.14 14.20 -6.20
N VAL A 36 1.44 14.23 -5.85
CA VAL A 36 2.40 15.15 -6.48
C VAL A 36 2.53 14.87 -7.97
N SER A 37 2.63 13.60 -8.37
CA SER A 37 2.67 13.20 -9.78
C SER A 37 1.41 13.63 -10.54
N TRP A 38 0.23 13.40 -9.95
CA TRP A 38 -1.06 13.74 -10.54
C TRP A 38 -1.32 15.25 -10.62
N VAL A 39 -0.86 16.05 -9.66
CA VAL A 39 -1.07 17.50 -9.68
C VAL A 39 -0.08 18.19 -10.62
N TRP A 40 1.20 17.77 -10.60
CA TRP A 40 2.26 18.51 -11.26
C TRP A 40 2.64 18.00 -12.66
N HIS A 41 2.31 16.75 -13.01
CA HIS A 41 2.69 16.09 -14.28
C HIS A 41 4.07 16.52 -14.80
N PRO A 42 5.15 16.36 -14.01
CA PRO A 42 6.45 16.92 -14.38
C PRO A 42 6.96 16.28 -15.68
N PRO A 43 7.29 17.07 -16.72
CA PRO A 43 7.69 16.53 -18.01
C PRO A 43 9.12 15.96 -17.97
N GLY A 44 9.38 14.98 -18.84
CA GLY A 44 10.72 14.45 -19.10
C GLY A 44 11.32 13.65 -17.93
N ARG A 45 12.62 13.81 -17.68
CA ARG A 45 13.39 12.99 -16.71
C ARG A 45 12.90 13.14 -15.28
N THR A 46 12.40 14.30 -14.89
CA THR A 46 11.91 14.55 -13.53
C THR A 46 10.66 13.74 -13.23
N GLY A 47 9.72 13.65 -14.19
CA GLY A 47 8.55 12.79 -14.09
C GLY A 47 8.92 11.31 -13.98
N ALA A 48 9.85 10.85 -14.81
CA ALA A 48 10.31 9.46 -14.77
C ALA A 48 10.97 9.09 -13.43
N ASN A 49 11.79 9.97 -12.86
CA ASN A 49 12.42 9.75 -11.56
C ASN A 49 11.38 9.73 -10.42
N LEU A 50 10.39 10.62 -10.47
CA LEU A 50 9.33 10.68 -9.48
C LEU A 50 8.46 9.42 -9.52
N ASP A 51 8.10 8.96 -10.73
CA ASP A 51 7.33 7.74 -10.93
C ASP A 51 8.10 6.51 -10.43
N CYS A 52 9.39 6.42 -10.74
CA CYS A 52 10.27 5.37 -10.23
C CYS A 52 10.33 5.35 -8.69
N LEU A 53 10.43 6.53 -8.06
CA LEU A 53 10.43 6.66 -6.60
C LEU A 53 9.09 6.22 -5.99
N VAL A 54 7.98 6.60 -6.60
CA VAL A 54 6.62 6.21 -6.17
C VAL A 54 6.44 4.69 -6.28
N LYS A 55 6.83 4.09 -7.41
CA LYS A 55 6.78 2.64 -7.62
C LYS A 55 7.66 1.87 -6.64
N ALA A 56 8.89 2.32 -6.43
CA ALA A 56 9.79 1.70 -5.45
C ALA A 56 9.21 1.77 -4.03
N GLY A 57 8.62 2.92 -3.65
CA GLY A 57 7.91 3.07 -2.38
C GLY A 57 6.71 2.13 -2.24
N LEU A 58 5.91 1.98 -3.31
CA LEU A 58 4.79 1.04 -3.40
C LEU A 58 5.23 -0.40 -3.17
N VAL A 59 6.30 -0.83 -3.84
CA VAL A 59 6.84 -2.19 -3.71
C VAL A 59 7.34 -2.45 -2.28
N ILE A 60 8.10 -1.53 -1.70
CA ILE A 60 8.63 -1.67 -0.33
C ILE A 60 7.48 -1.75 0.67
N TRP A 61 6.50 -0.85 0.57
CA TRP A 61 5.35 -0.86 1.46
C TRP A 61 4.53 -2.15 1.28
N ALA A 62 4.25 -2.55 0.05
CA ALA A 62 3.44 -3.73 -0.24
C ALA A 62 4.12 -5.02 0.27
N PHE A 63 5.44 -5.11 0.19
CA PHE A 63 6.22 -6.19 0.79
C PHE A 63 6.15 -6.18 2.32
N ASP A 64 6.35 -5.02 2.96
CA ASP A 64 6.21 -4.87 4.42
C ASP A 64 4.80 -5.28 4.88
N GLU A 65 3.78 -4.92 4.11
CA GLU A 65 2.38 -5.25 4.40
C GLU A 65 2.07 -6.75 4.27
N VAL A 66 2.70 -7.45 3.32
CA VAL A 66 2.59 -8.92 3.20
C VAL A 66 3.24 -9.62 4.40
N VAL A 67 4.42 -9.16 4.82
CA VAL A 67 5.22 -9.79 5.89
C VAL A 67 4.67 -9.45 7.28
N ARG A 68 4.38 -8.17 7.52
CA ARG A 68 4.05 -7.60 8.85
C ARG A 68 2.60 -7.13 8.97
N GLY A 69 1.78 -7.31 7.93
CA GLY A 69 0.38 -6.91 7.97
C GLY A 69 -0.35 -7.48 9.17
N ALA A 70 -1.01 -6.60 9.92
CA ALA A 70 -1.66 -6.91 11.20
C ALA A 70 -2.85 -7.88 11.05
N ASN A 71 -3.44 -7.97 9.86
CA ASN A 71 -4.53 -8.88 9.58
C ASN A 71 -4.46 -9.43 8.12
N PRO A 72 -5.24 -10.48 7.81
CA PRO A 72 -5.25 -11.10 6.49
C PRO A 72 -5.64 -10.14 5.36
N TRP A 73 -6.60 -9.25 5.62
CA TRP A 73 -7.03 -8.24 4.65
C TRP A 73 -5.86 -7.38 4.17
N ARG A 74 -5.06 -6.84 5.11
CA ARG A 74 -3.91 -6.00 4.80
C ARG A 74 -2.85 -6.77 4.01
N ARG A 75 -2.58 -8.03 4.36
CA ARG A 75 -1.64 -8.89 3.62
C ARG A 75 -2.10 -9.16 2.19
N CYS A 76 -3.39 -9.43 1.99
CA CYS A 76 -3.95 -9.61 0.65
C CYS A 76 -3.84 -8.32 -0.18
N LEU A 77 -4.03 -7.16 0.44
CA LEU A 77 -3.91 -5.86 -0.22
C LEU A 77 -2.45 -5.59 -0.64
N GLY A 78 -1.47 -5.84 0.24
CA GLY A 78 -0.05 -5.79 -0.13
C GLY A 78 0.29 -6.74 -1.27
N ALA A 79 -0.20 -7.99 -1.23
CA ALA A 79 0.03 -8.96 -2.30
C ALA A 79 -0.58 -8.49 -3.64
N ALA A 80 -1.80 -7.96 -3.62
CA ALA A 80 -2.46 -7.43 -4.81
C ALA A 80 -1.69 -6.26 -5.43
N VAL A 81 -1.16 -5.36 -4.59
CA VAL A 81 -0.33 -4.24 -5.06
C VAL A 81 0.99 -4.73 -5.64
N LEU A 82 1.67 -5.70 -5.02
CA LEU A 82 2.88 -6.31 -5.61
C LEU A 82 2.61 -6.96 -6.97
N ILE A 83 1.49 -7.66 -7.11
CA ILE A 83 1.10 -8.29 -8.38
C ILE A 83 0.82 -7.22 -9.44
N TYR A 84 0.11 -6.14 -9.08
CA TYR A 84 -0.18 -5.03 -9.98
C TYR A 84 1.09 -4.32 -10.45
N GLU A 85 2.00 -4.00 -9.53
CA GLU A 85 3.29 -3.37 -9.88
C GLU A 85 4.13 -4.31 -10.76
N ALA A 86 4.19 -5.62 -10.43
CA ALA A 86 4.88 -6.59 -11.27
C ALA A 86 4.27 -6.71 -12.68
N ALA A 87 2.93 -6.65 -12.80
CA ALA A 87 2.24 -6.71 -14.09
C ALA A 87 2.40 -5.44 -14.93
N THR A 88 2.58 -4.28 -14.30
CA THR A 88 2.78 -2.99 -14.99
C THR A 88 4.25 -2.65 -15.26
N LEU A 89 5.18 -3.48 -14.78
CA LEU A 89 6.61 -3.43 -15.12
C LEU A 89 6.97 -4.20 -16.40
N VAL A 90 6.02 -4.95 -16.99
CA VAL A 90 6.13 -5.67 -18.28
C VAL A 90 5.59 -4.81 -19.41
#